data_AF-A0A1I7U1M8-F1
#
_entry.id   AF-A0A1I7U1M8-F1
#
_cell.length_a   1.000
_cell.length_b   1.000
_cell.length_c   1.000
_cell.angle_alpha   90.00
_cell.angle_beta   90.00
_cell.angle_gamma   90.00
#
_symmetry.space_group_name_H-M   'P 1'
#
loop_
_entity.id
_entity.type
_entity.pdbx_description
1 polymer ?
#
loop_
_entity_poly.entity_id
_entity_poly.type
_entity_poly.pdbx_seq_one_letter_code
_entity_poly.pdbx_strand_id
1 'polypeptide(L)'
;MESPKYLNRFIKLWMNGISRRVKYLVVISSEEVVLSEDSVLKGVRNSEVGYEERNRIWMISNKFDSPGFQLTGAYNISSNDGRQATVVFKTTRDDSIVELIVGDFLDDNEFRLR
;
A
#
# COMPACT_ATOMS: atom_id res chain seq x y z
N MET A 1 -16.26 -10.32 -7.71
CA MET A 1 -16.08 -8.93 -7.26
C MET A 1 -14.92 -8.29 -8.03
N GLU A 2 -14.96 -7.00 -8.33
CA GLU A 2 -13.94 -6.30 -9.16
C GLU A 2 -12.96 -5.42 -8.34
N SER A 3 -12.92 -5.57 -7.01
CA SER A 3 -12.14 -4.73 -6.10
C SER A 3 -10.66 -4.56 -6.48
N PRO A 4 -9.92 -5.62 -6.90
CA PRO A 4 -8.54 -5.46 -7.33
C PRO A 4 -8.40 -4.58 -8.59
N LYS A 5 -9.36 -4.69 -9.52
CA LYS A 5 -9.38 -3.86 -10.75
C LYS A 5 -9.64 -2.39 -10.43
N TYR A 6 -10.57 -2.11 -9.51
CA TYR A 6 -10.86 -0.73 -9.10
C TYR A 6 -9.68 -0.10 -8.36
N LEU A 7 -9.01 -0.86 -7.50
CA LEU A 7 -7.80 -0.39 -6.83
C LEU A 7 -6.64 -0.15 -7.82
N ASN A 8 -6.40 -1.07 -8.76
CA ASN A 8 -5.43 -0.85 -9.83
C ASN A 8 -5.74 0.43 -10.65
N ARG A 9 -7.02 0.63 -11.01
CA ARG A 9 -7.45 1.83 -11.72
C ARG A 9 -7.23 3.08 -10.88
N PHE A 10 -7.55 3.05 -9.60
CA PHE A 10 -7.32 4.16 -8.69
C PHE A 10 -5.83 4.53 -8.62
N ILE A 11 -4.94 3.54 -8.43
CA ILE A 11 -3.48 3.76 -8.39
C ILE A 11 -3.00 4.42 -9.68
N LYS A 12 -3.43 3.93 -10.84
CA LYS A 12 -3.09 4.53 -12.14
C LYS A 12 -3.60 5.96 -12.30
N LEU A 13 -4.82 6.25 -11.84
CA LEU A 13 -5.36 7.62 -11.85
C LEU A 13 -4.57 8.54 -10.92
N TRP A 14 -4.20 8.06 -9.72
CA TRP A 14 -3.35 8.80 -8.80
C TRP A 14 -1.97 9.10 -9.40
N MET A 15 -1.36 8.11 -10.07
CA MET A 15 -0.09 8.31 -10.78
C MET A 15 -0.20 9.35 -11.89
N ASN A 16 -1.36 9.48 -12.54
CA ASN A 16 -1.63 10.51 -13.54
C ASN A 16 -1.95 11.90 -12.94
N GLY A 17 -1.79 12.08 -11.63
CA GLY A 17 -1.98 13.37 -10.96
C GLY A 17 -3.41 13.64 -10.48
N ILE A 18 -4.31 12.67 -10.56
CA ILE A 18 -5.66 12.77 -10.00
C ILE A 18 -5.60 12.56 -8.49
N SER A 19 -6.53 13.18 -7.74
CA SER A 19 -6.63 13.02 -6.28
C SER A 19 -5.34 13.40 -5.52
N ARG A 20 -4.75 14.54 -5.88
CA ARG A 20 -3.50 15.07 -5.27
C ARG A 20 -3.52 15.21 -3.75
N ARG A 21 -4.72 15.24 -3.15
CA ARG A 21 -4.92 15.37 -1.70
C ARG A 21 -4.83 14.05 -0.93
N VAL A 22 -4.79 12.91 -1.63
CA VAL A 22 -4.66 11.60 -0.99
C VAL A 22 -3.28 11.53 -0.33
N LYS A 23 -3.28 11.35 0.99
CA LYS A 23 -2.09 11.10 1.80
C LYS A 23 -1.96 9.63 2.19
N TYR A 24 -3.10 8.97 2.39
CA TYR A 24 -3.20 7.59 2.84
C TYR A 24 -4.51 6.97 2.36
N LEU A 25 -4.46 5.71 1.94
CA LEU A 25 -5.64 4.90 1.60
C LEU A 25 -5.42 3.48 2.13
N VAL A 26 -6.45 2.91 2.74
CA VAL A 26 -6.50 1.50 3.16
C VAL A 26 -7.67 0.84 2.47
N VAL A 27 -7.44 -0.32 1.89
CA VAL A 27 -8.48 -1.19 1.36
C VAL A 27 -8.35 -2.55 2.05
N ILE A 28 -9.43 -2.97 2.71
CA ILE A 28 -9.55 -4.27 3.38
C ILE A 28 -10.57 -5.09 2.59
N SER A 29 -10.24 -6.33 2.30
CA SER A 29 -11.07 -7.24 1.51
C SER A 29 -11.02 -8.65 2.12
N SER A 30 -12.18 -9.23 2.39
CA SER A 30 -12.34 -10.57 2.95
C SER A 30 -11.89 -11.68 1.98
N GLU A 31 -11.68 -12.91 2.48
CA GLU A 31 -11.14 -14.09 1.76
C GLU A 31 -11.66 -14.31 0.33
N GLU A 32 -12.93 -13.99 0.04
CA GLU A 32 -13.50 -14.18 -1.30
C GLU A 32 -12.82 -13.36 -2.40
N VAL A 33 -12.10 -12.29 -2.04
CA VAL A 33 -11.47 -11.36 -2.98
C VAL A 33 -10.07 -11.00 -2.50
N VAL A 34 -9.09 -11.73 -3.02
CA VAL A 34 -7.68 -11.52 -2.73
C VAL A 34 -7.16 -10.29 -3.47
N LEU A 35 -6.64 -9.31 -2.73
CA LEU A 35 -5.92 -8.16 -3.26
C LEU A 35 -4.45 -8.51 -3.55
N SER A 36 -4.22 -9.35 -4.56
CA SER A 36 -2.86 -9.79 -4.91
C SER A 36 -2.03 -8.68 -5.57
N GLU A 37 -0.72 -8.71 -5.35
CA GLU A 37 0.25 -7.81 -5.99
C GLU A 37 0.11 -7.82 -7.52
N ASP A 38 0.02 -9.02 -8.11
CA ASP A 38 -0.15 -9.21 -9.57
C ASP A 38 -1.39 -8.51 -10.13
N SER A 39 -2.48 -8.46 -9.35
CA SER A 39 -3.74 -7.86 -9.81
C SER A 39 -3.78 -6.36 -9.55
N VAL A 40 -3.32 -5.92 -8.39
CA VAL A 40 -3.34 -4.53 -7.94
C VAL A 40 -2.27 -3.69 -8.64
N LEU A 41 -1.08 -4.25 -8.87
CA LEU A 41 0.05 -3.55 -9.52
C LEU A 41 0.18 -3.86 -11.02
N LYS A 42 -0.79 -4.55 -11.63
CA LYS A 42 -0.73 -4.87 -13.06
C LYS A 42 -0.53 -3.62 -13.92
N GLY A 43 0.61 -3.55 -14.61
CA GLY A 43 0.98 -2.41 -15.47
C GLY A 43 1.24 -1.11 -14.71
N VAL A 44 1.52 -1.18 -13.41
CA VAL A 44 2.02 -0.08 -12.58
C VAL A 44 3.54 -0.17 -12.56
N ARG A 45 4.23 0.89 -12.94
CA ARG A 45 5.70 0.97 -12.77
C ARG A 45 5.99 1.06 -11.27
N ASN A 46 6.70 0.08 -10.75
CA ASN A 46 7.00 -0.04 -9.33
C ASN A 46 8.41 -0.61 -9.12
N SER A 47 8.91 -0.49 -7.89
CA SER A 47 10.12 -1.17 -7.41
C SER A 47 9.89 -1.67 -6.00
N GLU A 48 10.33 -2.89 -5.70
CA GLU A 48 10.25 -3.39 -4.33
C GLU A 48 11.09 -2.52 -3.39
N VAL A 49 10.59 -2.31 -2.17
CA VAL A 49 11.31 -1.56 -1.13
C VAL A 49 12.55 -2.33 -0.65
N GLY A 50 13.54 -1.61 -0.14
CA GLY A 50 14.74 -2.24 0.42
C GLY A 50 14.46 -3.00 1.73
N TYR A 51 15.37 -3.91 2.11
CA TYR A 51 15.22 -4.73 3.34
C TYR A 51 15.00 -3.90 4.61
N GLU A 52 15.78 -2.84 4.81
CA GLU A 52 15.66 -1.95 5.97
C GLU A 52 14.31 -1.23 6.02
N GLU A 53 13.84 -0.76 4.86
CA GLU A 53 12.53 -0.10 4.72
C GLU A 53 11.39 -1.10 4.95
N ARG A 54 11.49 -2.30 4.39
CA ARG A 54 10.54 -3.41 4.63
C ARG A 54 10.43 -3.74 6.11
N ASN A 55 11.55 -3.82 6.82
CA ASN A 55 11.58 -4.06 8.26
C ASN A 55 10.92 -2.93 9.04
N ARG A 56 11.15 -1.67 8.66
CA ARG A 56 10.47 -0.52 9.27
C ARG A 56 8.96 -0.56 9.05
N ILE A 57 8.51 -0.85 7.83
CA ILE A 57 7.09 -1.03 7.49
C ILE A 57 6.47 -2.14 8.34
N TRP A 58 7.17 -3.27 8.47
CA TRP A 58 6.74 -4.38 9.33
C TRP A 58 6.64 -3.96 10.80
N MET A 59 7.64 -3.27 11.34
CA MET A 59 7.62 -2.78 12.73
C MET A 59 6.48 -1.78 12.99
N ILE A 60 6.26 -0.84 12.08
CA ILE A 60 5.16 0.15 12.20
C ILE A 60 3.81 -0.56 12.11
N SER A 61 3.66 -1.49 11.17
CA SER A 61 2.42 -2.27 11.01
C SER A 61 2.12 -3.15 12.24
N ASN A 62 3.14 -3.71 12.88
CA ASN A 62 2.98 -4.54 14.09
C ASN A 62 2.87 -3.75 15.40
N LYS A 63 3.26 -2.46 15.42
CA LYS A 63 3.15 -1.61 16.62
C LYS A 63 1.71 -1.40 17.11
N PHE A 64 0.71 -1.74 16.28
CA PHE A 64 -0.71 -1.62 16.60
C PHE A 64 -1.35 -2.91 17.15
N ASP A 65 -0.54 -3.86 17.68
CA ASP A 65 -1.02 -5.04 18.42
C ASP A 65 -2.16 -5.83 17.71
N SER A 66 -2.09 -5.96 16.38
CA SER A 66 -2.86 -6.97 15.67
C SER A 66 -1.96 -8.16 15.34
N PRO A 67 -1.88 -9.18 16.19
CA PRO A 67 -0.98 -10.34 16.05
C PRO A 67 -1.30 -11.26 14.85
N GLY A 68 -1.99 -10.78 13.82
CA GLY A 68 -2.49 -11.59 12.70
C GLY A 68 -2.01 -11.20 11.32
N PHE A 69 -1.38 -10.04 11.12
CA PHE A 69 -1.04 -9.57 9.78
C PHE A 69 0.36 -10.02 9.33
N GLN A 70 0.45 -10.62 8.15
CA GLN A 70 1.69 -10.92 7.44
C GLN A 70 1.94 -9.86 6.36
N LEU A 71 3.12 -9.25 6.36
CA LEU A 71 3.55 -8.35 5.29
C LEU A 71 4.02 -9.18 4.09
N THR A 72 3.23 -9.20 3.01
CA THR A 72 3.54 -10.03 1.83
C THR A 72 4.40 -9.27 0.83
N GLY A 73 4.18 -7.96 0.67
CA GLY A 73 4.91 -7.14 -0.29
C GLY A 73 4.85 -5.65 0.02
N ALA A 74 5.84 -4.90 -0.47
CA ALA A 74 5.87 -3.46 -0.36
C ALA A 74 6.64 -2.86 -1.55
N TYR A 75 6.03 -1.88 -2.21
CA TYR A 75 6.49 -1.37 -3.50
C TYR A 75 6.41 0.15 -3.58
N ASN A 76 7.51 0.78 -3.98
CA ASN A 76 7.54 2.20 -4.29
C ASN A 76 6.98 2.44 -5.71
N ILE A 77 6.13 3.46 -5.82
CA ILE A 77 5.55 3.95 -7.07
C ILE A 77 5.70 5.46 -7.17
N SER A 78 5.85 5.94 -8.40
CA SER A 78 5.97 7.36 -8.71
C SER A 78 4.81 7.81 -9.56
N SER A 79 4.22 8.94 -9.20
CA SER A 79 3.32 9.67 -10.10
C SER A 79 4.10 10.45 -11.16
N ASN A 80 3.43 10.81 -12.25
CA ASN A 80 4.01 11.58 -13.37
C ASN A 80 4.45 12.99 -12.94
N ASP A 81 3.89 13.52 -11.85
CA ASP A 81 4.26 14.81 -11.27
C ASP A 81 5.39 14.70 -10.22
N GLY A 82 5.96 13.50 -10.03
CA GLY A 82 7.14 13.25 -9.19
C GLY A 82 6.82 12.86 -7.75
N ARG A 83 5.56 12.92 -7.30
CA ARG A 83 5.18 12.44 -5.96
C ARG A 83 5.40 10.94 -5.85
N GLN A 84 5.93 10.53 -4.71
CA GLN A 84 6.21 9.13 -4.35
C GLN A 84 5.09 8.57 -3.48
N ALA A 85 4.90 7.26 -3.57
CA ALA A 85 4.08 6.52 -2.62
C ALA A 85 4.59 5.08 -2.47
N THR A 86 4.31 4.49 -1.32
CA THR A 86 4.55 3.07 -1.06
C THR A 86 3.21 2.34 -1.03
N VAL A 87 3.10 1.26 -1.82
CA VAL A 87 1.97 0.32 -1.79
C VAL A 87 2.36 -0.87 -0.94
N VAL A 88 1.64 -1.11 0.15
CA VAL A 88 1.93 -2.17 1.12
C VAL A 88 0.84 -3.22 1.06
N PHE A 89 1.23 -4.49 0.97
CA PHE A 89 0.35 -5.66 0.91
C PHE A 89 0.46 -6.45 2.21
N LYS A 90 -0.69 -6.69 2.84
CA LYS A 90 -0.78 -7.46 4.08
C LYS A 90 -1.88 -8.49 3.99
N THR A 91 -1.76 -9.58 4.73
CA THR A 91 -2.81 -10.59 4.85
C THR A 91 -3.02 -10.96 6.32
N THR A 92 -4.25 -11.25 6.71
CA THR A 92 -4.54 -12.02 7.93
C THR A 92 -4.98 -13.41 7.56
N ARG A 93 -5.49 -14.14 8.57
CA ARG A 93 -6.30 -15.32 8.35
C ARG A 93 -7.48 -15.05 7.43
N ASP A 94 -8.16 -13.91 7.58
CA ASP A 94 -9.50 -13.70 7.00
C ASP A 94 -9.54 -12.59 5.93
N ASP A 95 -8.50 -11.75 5.86
CA ASP A 95 -8.47 -10.54 5.05
C ASP A 95 -7.18 -10.39 4.23
N SER A 96 -7.31 -9.76 3.07
CA SER A 96 -6.23 -9.11 2.35
C SER A 96 -6.36 -7.59 2.46
N ILE A 97 -5.24 -6.93 2.73
CA ILE A 97 -5.16 -5.48 2.91
C ILE A 97 -4.15 -4.90 1.93
N VAL A 98 -4.53 -3.79 1.32
CA VAL A 98 -3.61 -2.93 0.59
C VAL A 98 -3.66 -1.51 1.15
N GLU A 99 -2.48 -0.98 1.44
CA GLU A 99 -2.30 0.42 1.84
C GLU A 99 -1.55 1.17 0.76
N LEU A 100 -1.99 2.38 0.44
CA LEU A 100 -1.24 3.35 -0.37
C LEU A 100 -0.85 4.52 0.53
N ILE A 101 0.44 4.72 0.71
CA ILE A 101 1.01 5.72 1.60
C ILE A 101 1.76 6.73 0.76
N VAL A 102 1.31 7.98 0.71
CA VAL A 102 1.87 9.02 -0.16
C VAL A 102 2.86 9.88 0.62
N GLY A 103 4.04 10.09 0.04
CA GLY A 103 5.17 10.75 0.69
C GLY A 103 6.18 9.76 1.28
N ASP A 104 7.18 10.28 1.98
CA ASP A 104 8.20 9.47 2.63
C ASP A 104 7.65 8.92 3.95
N PHE A 105 7.06 7.73 3.86
CA PHE A 105 6.51 6.96 4.99
C PHE A 105 7.47 6.83 6.18
N LEU A 106 8.78 6.87 5.91
CA LEU A 106 9.84 6.68 6.91
C LEU A 106 10.34 7.96 7.59
N ASP A 107 10.12 9.13 6.98
CA ASP A 107 10.63 10.41 7.47
C ASP A 107 9.54 11.27 8.13
N ASP A 108 8.27 11.01 7.80
CA ASP A 108 7.13 11.61 8.49
C ASP A 108 6.94 10.98 9.89
N ASN A 109 7.67 11.51 10.87
CA ASN A 109 7.43 11.29 12.31
C ASN A 109 5.98 11.60 12.76
N GLU A 110 5.17 12.19 11.89
CA GLU A 110 3.74 12.46 12.09
C GLU A 110 2.82 11.26 11.86
N PHE A 111 3.27 10.16 11.23
CA PHE A 111 2.47 8.92 11.14
C PHE A 111 2.34 8.17 12.48
N ARG A 112 2.74 8.81 13.60
CA ARG A 112 2.16 8.55 14.92
C ARG A 112 0.71 9.06 14.93
N LEU A 113 -0.16 8.35 14.20
CA LEU A 113 -1.59 8.63 14.22
C LEU A 113 -2.10 8.46 15.66
N ARG A 114 -2.76 9.53 16.13
CA ARG A 114 -3.53 9.63 17.37
C ARG A 114 -4.60 8.54 17.45
#